data_AF-A0A161MJ77-F1
#
_entry.id   AF-A0A161MJ77-F1
#
_cell.length_a   1.000
_cell.length_b   1.000
_cell.length_c   1.000
_cell.angle_alpha   90.00
_cell.angle_beta   90.00
_cell.angle_gamma   90.00
#
_symmetry.space_group_name_H-M   'P 1'
#
loop_
_entity.id
_entity.type
_entity.pdbx_description
1 polymer ?
#
loop_
_entity_poly.entity_id
_entity_poly.type
_entity_poly.pdbx_seq_one_letter_code
_entity_poly.pdbx_strand_id
1 'polypeptide(L)'
;SKEEESIHNYVPHVQVGKTVRIFCRHCLSALTKEVCFERRLPLPLFSSAEDYFCHHKLSTDDLLNPRLKDCLYGLYFYKINPAVFECDILEENIFVCPNCSSWLGISSLGFVQLWNSTTILNDCSPMASDDNVALQDFLNLIEMATSEKHAGCKTNKLILYC
;
A
#
# COMPACT_ATOMS: atom_id res chain seq x y z
N SER A 1 12.41 12.28 -29.07
CA SER A 1 11.48 12.51 -27.95
C SER A 1 11.74 11.42 -26.93
N LYS A 2 12.61 11.72 -25.95
CA LYS A 2 13.25 10.74 -25.05
C LYS A 2 13.18 11.21 -23.58
N GLU A 3 12.10 11.91 -23.22
CA GLU A 3 11.88 12.41 -21.86
C GLU A 3 10.45 12.03 -21.44
N GLU A 4 10.23 10.73 -21.22
CA GLU A 4 9.15 10.21 -20.36
C GLU A 4 9.83 9.60 -19.12
N GLU A 5 10.66 10.42 -18.46
CA GLU A 5 11.39 10.03 -17.26
C GLU A 5 10.44 9.98 -16.05
N SER A 6 10.22 8.74 -15.62
CA SER A 6 9.97 8.29 -14.24
C SER A 6 9.24 9.26 -13.31
N ILE A 7 7.91 9.24 -13.37
CA ILE A 7 7.12 9.49 -12.16
C ILE A 7 7.37 8.27 -11.25
N HIS A 8 8.28 8.46 -10.31
CA HIS A 8 8.81 7.45 -9.41
C HIS A 8 7.68 6.77 -8.61
N ASN A 9 7.41 5.52 -8.97
CA ASN A 9 6.46 4.66 -8.29
C ASN A 9 7.01 4.32 -6.90
N TYR A 10 6.34 4.73 -5.82
CA TYR A 10 6.50 4.08 -4.53
C TYR A 10 6.21 2.59 -4.73
N VAL A 11 7.23 1.77 -4.54
CA VAL A 11 7.12 0.32 -4.68
C VAL A 11 7.22 -0.23 -3.27
N PRO A 12 6.13 -0.76 -2.67
CA PRO A 12 6.23 -1.35 -1.35
C PRO A 12 7.27 -2.47 -1.41
N HIS A 13 8.08 -2.58 -0.36
CA HIS A 13 9.18 -3.55 -0.22
C HIS A 13 8.74 -5.03 -0.22
N VAL A 14 7.51 -5.32 -0.63
CA VAL A 14 6.97 -6.65 -0.86
C VAL A 14 7.64 -7.26 -2.09
N GLN A 15 8.41 -8.33 -1.88
CA GLN A 15 9.01 -9.09 -2.97
C GLN A 15 8.02 -10.15 -3.47
N VAL A 16 7.77 -10.14 -4.79
CA VAL A 16 6.91 -11.14 -5.44
C VAL A 16 7.54 -12.52 -5.30
N GLY A 17 6.72 -13.54 -5.01
CA GLY A 17 7.16 -14.92 -4.87
C GLY A 17 7.81 -15.25 -3.52
N LYS A 18 7.96 -14.27 -2.62
CA LYS A 18 8.39 -14.50 -1.25
C LYS A 18 7.21 -14.65 -0.30
N THR A 19 7.39 -15.52 0.68
CA THR A 19 6.47 -15.68 1.79
C THR A 19 6.67 -14.56 2.81
N VAL A 20 5.60 -13.79 3.02
CA VAL A 20 5.56 -12.67 3.97
C VAL A 20 4.44 -12.89 4.99
N ARG A 21 4.52 -12.16 6.09
CA ARG A 21 3.41 -11.97 7.03
C ARG A 21 3.16 -10.48 7.23
N ILE A 22 1.89 -10.15 7.43
CA ILE A 22 1.47 -8.79 7.75
C ILE A 22 1.31 -8.66 9.26
N PHE A 23 1.93 -7.64 9.83
CA PHE A 23 1.92 -7.35 11.25
C PHE A 23 1.29 -5.98 11.53
N CYS A 24 0.64 -5.86 12.69
CA CYS A 24 0.27 -4.55 13.22
C CYS A 24 1.54 -3.82 13.68
N ARG A 25 1.77 -2.59 13.22
CA ARG A 25 2.94 -1.81 13.66
C ARG A 25 2.90 -1.44 15.14
N HIS A 26 1.71 -1.28 15.72
CA HIS A 26 1.53 -0.82 17.09
C HIS A 26 1.84 -1.89 18.15
N CYS A 27 1.40 -3.13 17.93
CA CYS A 27 1.57 -4.22 18.91
C CYS A 27 2.34 -5.43 18.36
N LEU A 28 2.80 -5.37 17.11
CA LEU A 28 3.58 -6.40 16.43
C LEU A 28 2.90 -7.76 16.31
N SER A 29 1.60 -7.86 16.61
CA SER A 29 0.84 -9.09 16.39
C SER A 29 0.69 -9.36 14.89
N ALA A 30 0.86 -10.62 14.49
CA ALA A 30 0.55 -11.06 13.14
C ALA A 30 -0.95 -10.92 12.88
N LEU A 31 -1.31 -10.37 11.71
CA LEU A 31 -2.69 -10.18 11.24
C LEU A 31 -3.11 -11.28 10.26
N THR A 32 -2.13 -11.96 9.66
CA THR A 32 -2.32 -12.92 8.57
C THR A 32 -1.47 -14.16 8.81
N LYS A 33 -1.86 -15.25 8.13
CA LYS A 33 -0.95 -16.37 7.88
C LYS A 33 0.20 -15.93 6.97
N GLU A 34 1.09 -16.86 6.70
CA GLU A 34 2.03 -16.74 5.60
C GLU A 34 1.31 -16.52 4.27
N VAL A 35 1.59 -15.40 3.61
CA VAL A 35 1.05 -15.04 2.31
C VAL A 35 2.20 -14.98 1.31
N CYS A 36 1.98 -15.50 0.11
CA CYS A 36 2.91 -15.36 -1.01
C CYS A 36 2.19 -14.63 -2.15
N PHE A 37 2.60 -13.40 -2.41
CA PHE A 37 2.03 -12.60 -3.49
C PHE A 37 2.68 -12.99 -4.81
N GLU A 38 1.87 -13.36 -5.80
CA GLU A 38 2.31 -13.67 -7.17
C GLU A 38 2.37 -12.44 -8.05
N ARG A 39 1.56 -11.42 -7.73
CA ARG A 39 1.52 -10.17 -8.49
C ARG A 39 1.49 -8.99 -7.53
N ARG A 40 2.26 -7.98 -7.88
CA ARG A 40 2.26 -6.68 -7.22
C ARG A 40 1.97 -5.63 -8.29
N LEU A 41 0.82 -4.99 -8.22
CA LEU A 41 0.32 -4.09 -9.26
C LEU A 41 0.04 -2.70 -8.68
N PRO A 42 0.46 -1.62 -9.34
CA PRO A 42 0.08 -0.29 -8.90
C PRO A 42 -1.42 -0.08 -9.04
N LEU A 43 -2.03 0.62 -8.08
CA LEU A 43 -3.37 1.17 -8.24
C LEU A 43 -3.30 2.40 -9.15
N PRO A 44 -4.29 2.60 -10.04
CA PRO A 44 -4.30 3.76 -10.91
C PRO A 44 -4.36 5.04 -10.07
N LEU A 45 -3.47 6.00 -10.37
CA LEU A 45 -3.58 7.35 -9.84
C LEU A 45 -4.82 8.00 -10.47
N PHE A 46 -5.60 8.74 -9.65
CA PHE A 46 -6.90 9.33 -10.02
C PHE A 46 -6.93 10.11 -11.34
N SER A 47 -5.78 10.55 -11.86
CA SER A 47 -5.64 11.28 -13.14
C SER A 47 -5.54 10.41 -14.39
N SER A 48 -5.46 9.07 -14.27
CA SER A 48 -5.18 8.15 -15.40
C SER A 48 -6.20 7.03 -15.57
N ALA A 49 -7.32 7.11 -14.85
CA ALA A 49 -8.46 6.22 -15.02
C ALA A 49 -8.76 6.00 -16.51
N GLU A 50 -8.93 7.10 -17.25
CA GLU A 50 -9.29 7.09 -18.68
C GLU A 50 -8.27 6.37 -19.58
N ASP A 51 -6.98 6.40 -19.26
CA ASP A 51 -5.91 5.75 -20.04
C ASP A 51 -5.84 4.23 -19.82
N TYR A 52 -6.25 3.74 -18.64
CA TYR A 52 -6.31 2.31 -18.36
C TYR A 52 -7.55 1.62 -18.95
N PHE A 53 -8.63 2.38 -19.19
CA PHE A 53 -9.94 1.83 -19.59
C PHE A 53 -10.15 1.72 -21.10
N CYS A 54 -9.20 2.14 -21.95
CA CYS A 54 -9.45 2.22 -23.39
C CYS A 54 -9.60 0.84 -24.10
N HIS A 55 -9.15 -0.27 -23.50
CA HIS A 55 -9.13 -1.58 -24.19
C HIS A 55 -9.62 -2.81 -23.40
N HIS A 56 -10.12 -2.68 -22.16
CA HIS A 56 -10.64 -3.83 -21.40
C HIS A 56 -12.11 -3.65 -21.03
N LYS A 57 -12.96 -4.57 -21.52
CA LYS A 57 -14.37 -4.74 -21.11
C LYS A 57 -14.50 -5.38 -19.71
N LEU A 58 -13.63 -5.04 -18.78
CA LEU A 58 -13.77 -5.45 -17.38
C LEU A 58 -14.53 -4.35 -16.65
N SER A 59 -15.48 -4.73 -15.80
CA SER A 59 -16.11 -3.77 -14.92
C SER A 59 -15.01 -3.13 -14.05
N THR A 60 -15.10 -1.83 -13.80
CA THR A 60 -14.15 -1.09 -12.94
C THR A 60 -14.00 -1.75 -11.57
N ASP A 61 -15.06 -2.42 -11.10
CA ASP A 61 -15.09 -3.12 -9.82
C ASP A 61 -14.21 -4.38 -9.82
N ASP A 62 -14.16 -5.14 -10.92
CA ASP A 62 -13.34 -6.36 -11.01
C ASP A 62 -11.83 -6.07 -11.07
N LEU A 63 -11.45 -4.90 -11.58
CA LEU A 63 -10.05 -4.46 -11.70
C LEU A 63 -9.49 -3.88 -10.39
N LEU A 64 -10.36 -3.36 -9.53
CA LEU A 64 -9.97 -2.74 -8.26
C LEU A 64 -9.98 -3.71 -7.07
N ASN A 65 -10.42 -4.95 -7.30
CA ASN A 65 -10.46 -6.01 -6.31
C ASN A 65 -9.25 -6.98 -6.48
N PRO A 66 -8.36 -7.09 -5.48
CA PRO A 66 -7.24 -8.01 -5.50
C PRO A 66 -7.71 -9.47 -5.46
N ARG A 67 -7.13 -10.31 -6.33
CA ARG A 67 -7.23 -11.77 -6.16
C ARG A 67 -6.43 -12.21 -4.94
N LEU A 68 -6.61 -13.46 -4.51
CA LEU A 68 -5.99 -14.02 -3.31
C LEU A 68 -4.48 -13.76 -3.20
N LYS A 69 -3.77 -13.80 -4.32
CA LYS A 69 -2.31 -13.64 -4.38
C LYS A 69 -1.86 -12.32 -5.02
N ASP A 70 -2.78 -11.35 -5.13
CA ASP A 70 -2.47 -10.01 -5.59
C ASP A 70 -2.22 -9.07 -4.41
N CYS A 71 -1.24 -8.18 -4.57
CA CYS A 71 -1.06 -7.01 -3.75
C CYS A 71 -1.18 -5.78 -4.67
N LEU A 72 -2.30 -5.06 -4.58
CA LEU A 72 -2.49 -3.81 -5.30
C LEU A 72 -2.00 -2.67 -4.42
N TYR A 73 -1.10 -1.80 -4.90
CA TYR A 73 -0.48 -0.79 -4.04
C TYR A 73 -0.67 0.63 -4.56
N GLY A 74 -0.96 1.55 -3.64
CA GLY A 74 -0.85 2.98 -3.85
C GLY A 74 0.31 3.55 -3.04
N LEU A 75 0.38 4.88 -2.95
CA LEU A 75 1.45 5.57 -2.21
C LEU A 75 1.34 5.36 -0.69
N TYR A 76 0.12 5.33 -0.15
CA TYR A 76 -0.12 5.35 1.30
C TYR A 76 -0.73 4.05 1.84
N PHE A 77 -1.13 3.16 0.94
CA PHE A 77 -1.86 1.97 1.28
C PHE A 77 -1.65 0.87 0.25
N TYR A 78 -2.03 -0.34 0.62
CA TYR A 78 -2.18 -1.46 -0.28
C TYR A 78 -3.51 -2.18 -0.04
N LYS A 79 -4.05 -2.79 -1.09
CA LYS A 79 -5.24 -3.62 -1.08
C LYS A 79 -4.86 -5.07 -1.30
N ILE A 80 -5.41 -5.94 -0.47
CA ILE A 80 -5.25 -7.39 -0.55
C ILE A 80 -6.58 -8.08 -0.36
N ASN A 81 -6.65 -9.34 -0.77
CA ASN A 81 -7.87 -10.13 -0.66
C ASN A 81 -8.19 -10.43 0.81
N PRO A 82 -9.45 -10.30 1.27
CA PRO A 82 -9.82 -10.57 2.67
C PRO A 82 -9.53 -12.00 3.13
N ALA A 83 -9.52 -12.98 2.22
CA ALA A 83 -9.30 -14.38 2.57
C ALA A 83 -7.86 -14.70 3.06
N VAL A 84 -6.94 -13.73 3.02
CA VAL A 84 -5.59 -13.87 3.59
C VAL A 84 -5.55 -13.74 5.12
N PHE A 85 -6.59 -13.16 5.72
CA PHE A 85 -6.70 -12.96 7.16
C PHE A 85 -7.32 -14.19 7.83
N GLU A 86 -6.94 -14.44 9.09
CA GLU A 86 -7.50 -15.54 9.88
C GLU A 86 -8.80 -15.19 10.60
N CYS A 87 -9.15 -13.91 10.63
CA CYS A 87 -10.35 -13.41 11.28
C CYS A 87 -11.47 -13.14 10.27
N ASP A 88 -12.71 -13.26 10.76
CA ASP A 88 -13.87 -12.81 10.00
C ASP A 88 -13.82 -11.29 9.86
N ILE A 89 -13.75 -10.83 8.62
CA ILE A 89 -13.72 -9.41 8.29
C ILE A 89 -15.15 -8.98 8.06
N LEU A 90 -15.62 -8.07 8.90
CA LEU A 90 -16.94 -7.46 8.71
C LEU A 90 -16.92 -6.60 7.44
N GLU A 91 -17.99 -6.72 6.66
CA GLU A 91 -18.20 -5.96 5.43
C GLU A 91 -18.31 -4.45 5.73
N GLU A 92 -17.68 -3.64 4.86
CA GLU A 92 -17.78 -2.17 4.83
C GLU A 92 -17.50 -1.47 6.17
N ASN A 93 -16.33 -1.72 6.75
CA ASN A 93 -16.00 -1.18 8.06
C ASN A 93 -14.52 -0.80 8.23
N ILE A 94 -14.23 -0.19 9.36
CA ILE A 94 -12.87 0.08 9.83
C ILE A 94 -12.20 -1.27 10.12
N PHE A 95 -11.07 -1.53 9.46
CA PHE A 95 -10.24 -2.69 9.78
C PHE A 95 -9.32 -2.35 10.96
N VAL A 96 -9.54 -3.02 12.09
CA VAL A 96 -8.82 -2.82 13.35
C VAL A 96 -7.95 -4.01 13.71
N CYS A 97 -6.87 -3.77 14.44
CA CYS A 97 -6.07 -4.84 15.01
C CYS A 97 -6.87 -5.62 16.07
N PRO A 98 -6.98 -6.96 15.99
CA PRO A 98 -7.71 -7.74 16.99
C PRO A 98 -7.04 -7.75 18.38
N ASN A 99 -5.75 -7.42 18.46
CA ASN A 99 -4.99 -7.47 19.71
C ASN A 99 -4.92 -6.11 20.45
N CYS A 100 -4.81 -5.00 19.71
CA CYS A 100 -4.67 -3.66 20.33
C CYS A 100 -5.71 -2.63 19.88
N SER A 101 -6.69 -3.03 19.06
CA SER A 101 -7.77 -2.19 18.56
C SER A 101 -7.34 -0.95 17.75
N SER A 102 -6.07 -0.84 17.38
CA SER A 102 -5.59 0.25 16.52
C SER A 102 -6.25 0.17 15.14
N TRP A 103 -6.64 1.32 14.60
CA TRP A 103 -7.18 1.42 13.25
C TRP A 103 -6.06 1.21 12.22
N LEU A 104 -6.16 0.15 11.41
CA LEU A 104 -5.14 -0.22 10.44
C LEU A 104 -5.54 0.10 9.00
N GLY A 105 -6.84 0.18 8.72
CA GLY A 105 -7.33 0.25 7.34
C GLY A 105 -8.85 0.27 7.21
N ILE A 106 -9.33 -0.05 6.02
CA ILE A 106 -10.76 -0.16 5.69
C ILE A 106 -10.99 -1.53 5.05
N SER A 107 -12.07 -2.21 5.41
CA SER A 107 -12.55 -3.43 4.77
C SER A 107 -13.74 -3.14 3.86
N SER A 108 -13.82 -3.86 2.75
CA SER A 108 -14.96 -3.92 1.84
C SER A 108 -15.14 -5.38 1.40
N LEU A 109 -16.27 -5.70 0.75
CA LEU A 109 -16.63 -7.05 0.33
C LEU A 109 -15.51 -7.75 -0.49
N GLY A 110 -14.78 -6.99 -1.31
CA GLY A 110 -13.75 -7.54 -2.20
C GLY A 110 -12.30 -7.35 -1.75
N PHE A 111 -12.03 -6.52 -0.74
CA PHE A 111 -10.66 -6.16 -0.35
C PHE A 111 -10.54 -5.65 1.08
N VAL A 112 -9.34 -5.80 1.63
CA VAL A 112 -8.89 -5.01 2.78
C VAL A 112 -7.82 -4.03 2.29
N GLN A 113 -8.04 -2.76 2.58
CA GLN A 113 -7.10 -1.68 2.34
C GLN A 113 -6.37 -1.35 3.64
N LEU A 114 -5.06 -1.54 3.70
CA LEU A 114 -4.24 -1.29 4.88
C LEU A 114 -3.31 -0.10 4.65
N TRP A 115 -3.15 0.75 5.66
CA TRP A 115 -2.23 1.87 5.61
C TRP A 115 -0.79 1.41 5.81
N ASN A 116 0.15 1.95 5.02
CA ASN A 116 1.57 1.63 5.13
C ASN A 116 2.13 2.05 6.50
N SER A 117 1.59 3.12 7.09
CA SER A 117 2.01 3.67 8.39
C SER A 117 1.58 2.84 9.59
N THR A 118 0.58 1.97 9.46
CA THR A 118 -0.01 1.22 10.58
C THR A 118 0.30 -0.27 10.52
N THR A 119 0.89 -0.73 9.43
CA THR A 119 1.22 -2.14 9.18
C THR A 119 2.68 -2.33 8.77
N ILE A 120 3.15 -3.57 8.87
CA ILE A 120 4.48 -3.98 8.44
C ILE A 120 4.30 -5.25 7.61
N LEU A 121 4.85 -5.27 6.40
CA LEU A 121 5.03 -6.52 5.64
C LEU A 121 6.46 -6.97 5.84
N ASN A 122 6.65 -8.11 6.51
CA ASN A 122 7.97 -8.70 6.71
C ASN A 122 8.04 -10.07 6.04
N ASP A 123 9.18 -10.35 5.41
CA ASP A 123 9.57 -11.71 5.04
C ASP A 123 9.49 -12.60 6.30
N CYS A 124 9.01 -13.84 6.16
CA CYS A 124 9.06 -14.80 7.28
C CYS A 124 10.48 -15.28 7.62
N SER A 125 11.50 -14.67 7.01
CA SER A 125 12.90 -14.81 7.39
C SER A 125 13.16 -14.02 8.68
N PRO A 126 13.78 -14.62 9.71
CA PRO A 126 14.05 -13.94 10.97
C PRO A 126 15.21 -12.96 10.79
N MET A 127 14.97 -11.74 10.32
CA MET A 127 15.94 -10.65 10.43
C MET A 127 15.28 -9.30 10.71
N ALA A 128 15.85 -8.65 11.73
CA ALA A 128 15.76 -7.27 12.20
C ALA A 128 14.65 -6.38 11.62
N SER A 129 13.81 -5.84 12.50
CA SER A 129 13.07 -4.60 12.24
C SER A 129 14.07 -3.50 11.91
N ASP A 130 14.23 -3.22 10.63
CA ASP A 130 15.08 -2.14 10.16
C ASP A 130 14.27 -0.84 10.23
N ASP A 131 14.47 -0.06 11.30
CA ASP A 131 13.84 1.25 11.52
C ASP A 131 14.07 2.21 10.33
N ASN A 132 15.02 1.88 9.47
CA ASN A 132 15.38 2.59 8.26
C ASN A 132 14.29 2.54 7.17
N VAL A 133 13.41 1.53 7.16
CA VAL A 133 12.36 1.42 6.11
C VAL A 133 11.33 2.53 6.23
N ALA A 134 10.90 2.86 7.46
CA ALA A 134 9.92 3.93 7.68
C ALA A 134 10.50 5.32 7.34
N LEU A 135 11.77 5.54 7.66
CA LEU A 135 12.48 6.76 7.29
C LEU A 135 12.65 6.85 5.77
N GLN A 136 13.00 5.74 5.11
CA GLN A 136 13.15 5.72 3.66
C GLN A 136 11.82 5.97 2.95
N ASP A 137 10.72 5.39 3.42
CA ASP A 137 9.37 5.66 2.93
C ASP A 137 9.01 7.15 3.08
N PHE A 138 9.35 7.76 4.23
CA PHE A 138 9.14 9.19 4.48
C PHE A 138 10.01 10.10 3.58
N LEU A 139 11.28 9.74 3.38
CA LEU A 139 12.18 10.49 2.50
C LEU A 139 11.73 10.44 1.04
N ASN A 140 11.33 9.25 0.57
CA ASN A 140 10.75 9.07 -0.76
C ASN A 140 9.49 9.93 -0.92
N LEU A 141 8.65 10.03 0.11
CA LEU A 141 7.45 10.86 0.09
C LEU A 141 7.77 12.36 -0.01
N ILE A 142 8.74 12.85 0.76
CA ILE A 142 9.19 14.26 0.68
C ILE A 142 9.74 14.57 -0.71
N GLU A 143 10.54 13.67 -1.27
CA GLU A 143 11.11 13.82 -2.61
C GLU A 143 10.00 13.95 -3.67
N MET A 144 8.98 13.10 -3.59
CA MET A 144 7.82 13.19 -4.48
C MET A 144 7.07 14.52 -4.32
N ALA A 145 6.71 14.91 -3.09
CA ALA A 145 5.97 16.16 -2.83
C ALA A 145 6.75 17.44 -3.19
N THR A 146 8.08 17.36 -3.21
CA THR A 146 8.95 18.48 -3.61
C THR A 146 9.21 18.49 -5.12
N SER A 147 9.23 17.33 -5.78
CA SER A 147 9.33 17.24 -7.24
C SER A 147 8.13 17.85 -7.97
N GLU A 148 6.91 17.70 -7.42
CA GLU A 148 5.69 18.31 -7.98
C GLU A 148 5.70 19.84 -7.95
N LYS A 149 6.46 20.47 -7.05
CA LYS A 149 6.53 21.94 -6.93
C LYS A 149 7.39 22.61 -8.01
N HIS A 150 8.19 21.86 -8.76
CA HIS A 150 8.99 22.41 -9.86
C HIS A 150 8.24 22.54 -11.19
N ALA A 151 7.02 22.00 -11.30
CA ALA A 151 6.16 22.19 -12.48
C ALA A 151 5.30 23.49 -12.43
N GLY A 152 5.42 24.30 -11.37
CA GLY A 152 4.92 25.68 -11.38
C GLY A 152 4.03 26.03 -10.20
N CYS A 153 4.61 26.34 -9.04
CA CYS A 153 4.02 27.34 -8.15
C CYS A 153 5.05 27.88 -7.16
N LYS A 154 5.09 29.20 -7.01
CA LYS A 154 6.01 29.92 -6.12
C LYS A 154 5.87 29.43 -4.67
N THR A 155 7.03 29.26 -4.06
CA THR A 155 7.32 28.90 -2.67
C THR A 155 6.27 29.34 -1.63
N ASN A 156 5.75 28.37 -0.86
CA ASN A 156 5.37 28.60 0.53
C ASN A 156 6.22 27.70 1.42
N LYS A 157 7.00 28.33 2.30
CA LYS A 157 7.77 27.71 3.37
C LYS A 157 6.86 26.81 4.20
N LEU A 158 7.18 25.52 4.28
CA LEU A 158 6.71 24.67 5.38
C LEU A 158 7.59 24.97 6.59
N ILE A 159 7.03 25.67 7.57
CA ILE A 159 7.61 25.79 8.91
C ILE A 159 7.10 24.60 9.70
N LEU A 160 7.97 23.63 9.98
CA LEU A 160 7.73 22.57 10.96
C LEU A 160 7.98 23.16 12.35
N TYR A 161 6.93 23.22 13.17
CA TYR A 161 7.08 23.44 14.61
C TYR A 161 7.33 22.08 15.25
N CYS A 162 8.50 21.95 15.87
CA CYS A 162 8.82 20.89 16.83
C CYS A 162 8.00 21.04 18.11
#